data_AF-A0A0K0GMB3-F1
#
_entry.id   AF-A0A0K0GMB3-F1
#
_cell.length_a   1.000
_cell.length_b   1.000
_cell.length_c   1.000
_cell.angle_alpha   90.00
_cell.angle_beta   90.00
_cell.angle_gamma   90.00
#
_symmetry.space_group_name_H-M   'P 1'
#
loop_
_entity.id
_entity.type
_entity.pdbx_description
1 polymer ?
#
loop_
_entity_poly.entity_id
_entity_poly.type
_entity_poly.pdbx_seq_one_letter_code
_entity_poly.pdbx_strand_id
1 'polypeptide(L)'
;MIFTTDEGGQCDPFLDSDQGPVAKGAYFTVHNGVACGQHWTDYITFRYDRRRRACVFHKRVIEAWEMNTQDTPDADALRLSEHKEIAADPRRQILLSAYTPAS
;
A
#
# COMPACT_ATOMS: atom_id res chain seq x y z
N MET A 1 -1.21 -21.06 2.91
CA MET A 1 -0.69 -20.00 2.02
C MET A 1 0.80 -19.99 2.25
N ILE A 2 1.58 -20.43 1.27
CA ILE A 2 3.05 -20.48 1.34
C ILE A 2 3.52 -19.22 0.63
N PHE A 3 4.25 -18.37 1.33
CA PHE A 3 4.93 -17.23 0.74
C PHE A 3 6.34 -17.70 0.38
N THR A 4 6.62 -17.80 -0.91
CA THR A 4 7.95 -18.08 -1.44
C THR A 4 8.79 -16.81 -1.36
N THR A 5 9.98 -16.93 -0.79
CA THR A 5 10.97 -15.86 -0.67
C THR A 5 11.66 -15.68 -2.02
N ASP A 6 11.53 -14.50 -2.61
CA ASP A 6 12.35 -14.05 -3.74
C ASP A 6 13.66 -13.47 -3.18
N GLU A 7 14.80 -13.73 -3.82
CA GLU A 7 16.14 -13.30 -3.36
C GLU A 7 16.43 -11.84 -3.80
N GLY A 8 15.48 -10.95 -3.53
CA GLY A 8 15.42 -9.55 -3.96
C GLY A 8 16.73 -8.75 -3.87
N GLY A 9 16.89 -7.84 -4.84
CA GLY A 9 18.01 -6.90 -4.92
C GLY A 9 17.81 -5.65 -4.07
N GLN A 10 18.76 -4.72 -4.15
CA GLN A 10 18.69 -3.43 -3.45
C GLN A 10 17.42 -2.67 -3.86
N CYS A 11 16.64 -2.25 -2.86
CA CYS A 11 15.33 -1.61 -2.96
C CYS A 11 14.18 -2.54 -3.37
N ASP A 12 14.24 -3.80 -2.94
CA ASP A 12 13.14 -4.74 -3.09
C ASP A 12 12.04 -4.43 -2.05
N PRO A 13 10.79 -4.13 -2.48
CA PRO A 13 9.73 -3.72 -1.56
C PRO A 13 9.29 -4.83 -0.59
N PHE A 14 9.68 -6.09 -0.82
CA PHE A 14 9.36 -7.23 0.04
C PHE A 14 10.49 -7.57 1.02
N LEU A 15 11.76 -7.35 0.64
CA LEU A 15 12.91 -7.62 1.51
C LEU A 15 13.42 -6.39 2.28
N ASP A 16 13.31 -5.19 1.71
CA ASP A 16 13.82 -3.94 2.30
C ASP A 16 12.74 -3.14 3.05
N SER A 17 11.53 -3.68 3.14
CA SER A 17 10.43 -3.14 3.95
C SER A 17 10.56 -3.63 5.40
N ASP A 18 11.12 -2.80 6.28
CA ASP A 18 11.19 -3.08 7.74
C ASP A 18 9.82 -3.13 8.44
N GLN A 19 8.72 -2.81 7.74
CA GLN A 19 7.39 -2.67 8.33
C GLN A 19 6.48 -3.83 7.90
N GLY A 20 6.35 -4.83 8.78
CA GLY A 20 5.32 -5.86 8.65
C GLY A 20 3.89 -5.29 8.66
N PRO A 21 2.85 -6.11 8.36
CA PRO A 21 1.47 -5.64 8.25
C PRO A 21 1.00 -4.94 9.54
N VAL A 22 0.49 -3.72 9.41
CA VAL A 22 -0.03 -2.94 10.53
C VAL A 22 -1.49 -3.31 10.77
N ALA A 23 -1.83 -3.73 11.99
CA ALA A 23 -3.19 -4.08 12.39
C ALA A 23 -3.77 -3.11 13.42
N LYS A 24 -5.03 -2.69 13.23
CA LYS A 24 -5.79 -1.86 14.18
C LYS A 24 -7.24 -2.34 14.25
N GLY A 25 -7.62 -2.92 15.38
CA GLY A 25 -8.96 -3.47 15.59
C GLY A 25 -9.28 -4.57 14.57
N ALA A 26 -10.36 -4.42 13.81
CA ALA A 26 -10.74 -5.36 12.77
C ALA A 26 -10.06 -5.11 11.42
N TYR A 27 -9.06 -4.23 11.35
CA TYR A 27 -8.40 -3.85 10.09
C TYR A 27 -6.93 -4.24 10.11
N PHE A 28 -6.39 -4.58 8.94
CA PHE A 28 -4.97 -4.67 8.71
C PHE A 28 -4.61 -4.07 7.35
N THR A 29 -3.41 -3.55 7.23
CA THR A 29 -2.90 -2.92 6.01
C THR A 29 -1.64 -3.65 5.55
N VAL A 30 -1.61 -4.00 4.27
CA VAL A 30 -0.40 -4.37 3.54
C VAL A 30 0.20 -3.09 2.99
N HIS A 31 1.47 -2.84 3.30
CA HIS A 31 2.22 -1.69 2.83
C HIS A 31 3.30 -2.18 1.87
N ASN A 32 3.29 -1.63 0.65
CA ASN A 32 4.37 -1.79 -0.31
C ASN A 32 4.90 -0.39 -0.65
N GLY A 33 6.19 -0.25 -0.92
CA GLY A 33 6.75 1.02 -1.35
C GLY A 33 8.23 0.94 -1.68
N VAL A 34 8.71 1.93 -2.43
CA VAL A 34 10.13 2.10 -2.76
C VAL A 34 10.50 3.55 -2.44
N ALA A 35 11.73 3.78 -1.96
CA ALA A 35 12.27 5.12 -1.67
C ALA A 35 13.58 5.43 -2.42
N CYS A 36 14.06 4.53 -3.28
CA CYS A 36 15.34 4.66 -3.97
C CYS A 36 15.21 5.38 -5.32
N GLY A 37 15.08 6.70 -5.30
CA GLY A 37 15.05 7.54 -6.50
C GLY A 37 13.64 7.88 -6.98
N GLN A 38 12.82 6.87 -7.30
CA GLN A 38 11.36 7.04 -7.39
C GLN A 38 10.75 6.66 -6.05
N HIS A 39 10.04 7.60 -5.43
CA HIS A 39 9.34 7.34 -4.18
C HIS A 39 7.86 7.10 -4.46
N TRP A 40 7.36 5.93 -4.07
CA TRP A 40 5.94 5.61 -4.12
C TRP A 40 5.58 4.66 -2.99
N THR A 41 4.30 4.69 -2.61
CA THR A 41 3.72 3.78 -1.62
C THR A 41 2.37 3.30 -2.10
N ASP A 42 2.02 2.08 -1.70
CA ASP A 42 0.75 1.44 -1.96
C ASP A 42 0.26 0.75 -0.68
N TYR A 43 -0.77 1.33 -0.09
CA TYR A 43 -1.40 0.85 1.14
C TYR A 43 -2.70 0.16 0.81
N ILE A 44 -2.78 -1.15 1.03
CA ILE A 44 -4.00 -1.92 0.81
C ILE A 44 -4.55 -2.35 2.18
N THR A 45 -5.68 -1.78 2.57
CA THR A 45 -6.36 -2.09 3.83
C THR A 45 -7.49 -3.09 3.62
N PHE A 46 -7.49 -4.12 4.46
CA PHE A 46 -8.58 -5.09 4.59
C PHE A 46 -9.23 -4.97 5.96
N ARG A 47 -10.51 -5.36 6.02
CA ARG A 47 -11.27 -5.47 7.25
C ARG A 47 -11.72 -6.91 7.45
N TYR A 48 -11.57 -7.45 8.65
CA TYR A 48 -12.18 -8.69 9.07
C TYR A 48 -13.70 -8.49 9.26
N ASP A 49 -14.51 -9.18 8.47
CA ASP A 49 -15.95 -9.28 8.64
C ASP A 49 -16.29 -10.52 9.48
N ARG A 50 -16.69 -10.29 10.74
CA ARG A 50 -17.05 -11.34 11.69
C ARG A 50 -18.22 -12.21 11.23
N ARG A 51 -19.19 -11.65 10.51
CA ARG A 51 -20.36 -12.40 10.02
C ARG A 51 -19.96 -13.39 8.95
N ARG A 52 -19.02 -13.01 8.10
CA ARG A 52 -18.49 -13.84 7.00
C ARG A 52 -17.27 -14.67 7.40
N ARG A 53 -16.69 -14.40 8.58
CA ARG A 53 -15.41 -14.95 9.06
C ARG A 53 -14.31 -14.83 8.00
N ALA A 54 -14.26 -13.69 7.34
CA ALA A 54 -13.38 -13.45 6.20
C ALA A 54 -12.86 -12.00 6.17
N CYS A 55 -11.68 -11.82 5.58
CA CYS A 55 -11.13 -10.50 5.31
C CYS A 55 -11.70 -9.96 3.98
N VAL A 56 -12.19 -8.73 4.00
CA VAL A 56 -12.76 -8.04 2.83
C VAL A 56 -11.97 -6.77 2.56
N PHE A 57 -11.81 -6.43 1.28
CA PHE A 57 -11.22 -5.18 0.85
C PHE A 57 -11.94 -4.00 1.49
N HIS A 58 -11.19 -3.04 2.02
CA HIS A 58 -11.72 -1.82 2.60
C HIS A 58 -11.34 -0.60 1.78
N LYS A 59 -10.04 -0.40 1.54
CA LYS A 59 -9.53 0.68 0.70
C LYS A 59 -8.11 0.40 0.22
N ARG A 60 -7.69 1.08 -0.84
CA ARG A 60 -6.31 1.17 -1.32
C ARG A 60 -5.94 2.65 -1.46
N VAL A 61 -4.75 3.04 -1.03
CA VAL A 61 -4.20 4.39 -1.22
C VAL A 61 -2.86 4.23 -1.90
N ILE A 62 -2.70 4.87 -3.05
CA ILE A 62 -1.46 4.91 -3.81
C ILE A 62 -0.97 6.36 -3.77
N GLU A 63 0.29 6.53 -3.39
CA GLU A 63 0.94 7.83 -3.39
C GLU A 63 2.25 7.72 -4.15
N ALA A 64 2.52 8.71 -5.00
CA ALA A 64 3.79 8.84 -5.68
C ALA A 64 4.34 10.24 -5.41
N TRP A 65 5.66 10.32 -5.30
CA TRP A 65 6.37 11.55 -5.06
C TRP A 65 7.47 11.73 -6.10
N GLU A 66 7.69 12.98 -6.45
CA GLU A 66 8.74 13.40 -7.38
C GLU A 66 9.62 14.46 -6.72
N MET A 67 10.83 14.64 -7.24
CA MET A 67 11.72 15.70 -6.77
C MET A 67 11.06 17.06 -6.93
N ASN A 68 11.12 17.84 -5.86
CA ASN A 68 10.69 19.22 -5.92
C ASN A 68 11.76 20.05 -6.63
N THR A 69 11.36 20.79 -7.67
CA THR A 69 12.26 21.63 -8.46
C THR A 69 12.26 23.09 -7.98
N GLN A 70 11.57 23.40 -6.88
CA GLN A 70 11.55 24.73 -6.30
C GLN A 70 12.89 25.03 -5.62
N ASP A 71 13.53 26.11 -6.06
CA ASP A 71 14.79 26.60 -5.52
C ASP A 71 14.53 27.64 -4.41
N THR A 72 13.76 27.24 -3.40
CA THR A 72 13.54 28.05 -2.20
C THR A 72 14.17 27.36 -0.98
N PRO A 73 14.74 28.11 -0.02
CA PRO A 73 15.55 27.54 1.06
C PRO A 73 14.82 26.54 1.97
N ASP A 74 13.47 26.60 1.99
CA ASP A 74 12.60 25.79 2.84
C ASP A 74 11.67 24.87 2.02
N ALA A 75 11.97 24.63 0.74
CA ALA A 75 11.19 23.71 -0.07
C ALA A 75 11.39 22.26 0.40
N ASP A 76 10.30 21.52 0.56
CA ASP A 76 10.36 20.06 0.76
C ASP A 76 11.11 19.41 -0.40
N ALA A 77 11.98 18.43 -0.11
CA ALA A 77 12.78 17.75 -1.14
C ALA A 77 11.92 16.97 -2.15
N LEU A 78 10.80 16.43 -1.69
CA LEU A 78 9.84 15.71 -2.51
C LEU A 78 8.49 16.43 -2.50
N ARG A 79 7.80 16.43 -3.64
CA ARG A 79 6.41 16.85 -3.75
C ARG A 79 5.53 15.68 -4.14
N LEU A 80 4.34 15.61 -3.56
CA LEU A 80 3.33 14.62 -3.91
C LEU A 80 2.88 14.85 -5.36
N SER A 81 3.09 13.87 -6.22
CA SER A 81 2.75 13.92 -7.64
C SER A 81 1.45 13.17 -7.96
N GLU A 82 1.21 12.05 -7.25
CA GLU A 82 -0.03 11.29 -7.35
C GLU A 82 -0.56 10.97 -5.96
N HIS A 83 -1.87 11.11 -5.80
CA HIS A 83 -2.61 10.57 -4.66
C HIS A 83 -3.90 9.96 -5.19
N LYS A 84 -4.02 8.63 -5.10
CA LYS A 84 -5.15 7.88 -5.62
C LYS A 84 -5.74 7.00 -4.53
N GLU A 85 -6.99 7.25 -4.19
CA GLU A 85 -7.76 6.43 -3.26
C GLU A 85 -8.80 5.59 -3.98
N ILE A 86 -8.83 4.29 -3.68
CA ILE A 86 -9.82 3.34 -4.17
C ILE A 86 -10.54 2.76 -2.96
N ALA A 87 -11.79 3.17 -2.73
CA ALA A 87 -12.62 2.65 -1.66
C ALA A 87 -13.38 1.40 -2.08
N ALA A 88 -13.68 0.52 -1.12
CA ALA A 88 -14.54 -0.63 -1.38
C ALA A 88 -15.97 -0.21 -1.73
N ASP A 89 -16.56 -0.87 -2.73
CA ASP A 89 -18.00 -0.75 -3.00
C ASP A 89 -18.79 -1.51 -1.92
N PRO A 90 -19.63 -0.84 -1.12
CA PRO A 90 -20.42 -1.50 -0.07
C PRO A 90 -21.42 -2.53 -0.64
N ARG A 91 -21.83 -2.39 -1.91
CA ARG A 91 -22.71 -3.34 -2.60
C ARG A 91 -21.94 -4.54 -3.16
N ARG A 92 -20.64 -4.39 -3.41
CA ARG A 92 -19.78 -5.42 -4.00
C ARG A 92 -18.49 -5.58 -3.20
N GLN A 93 -18.61 -6.26 -2.07
CA GLN A 93 -17.45 -6.56 -1.23
C GLN A 93 -16.55 -7.61 -1.88
N ILE A 94 -15.26 -7.30 -1.99
CA ILE A 94 -14.22 -8.18 -2.53
C ILE A 94 -13.55 -8.91 -1.37
N LEU A 95 -13.50 -10.24 -1.41
CA LEU A 95 -12.76 -11.04 -0.43
C LEU A 95 -11.25 -10.92 -0.68
N LEU A 96 -10.44 -11.03 0.36
CA LEU A 96 -8.97 -11.08 0.22
C LEU A 96 -8.52 -12.16 -0.80
N SER A 97 -9.15 -13.33 -0.77
CA SER A 97 -8.83 -14.44 -1.69
C SER A 97 -9.19 -14.18 -3.16
N ALA A 98 -10.04 -13.18 -3.43
CA ALA A 98 -10.46 -12.78 -4.77
C ALA A 98 -9.95 -11.37 -5.11
N TYR A 99 -9.09 -10.80 -4.27
CA TYR A 99 -8.56 -9.46 -4.46
C TYR A 99 -7.42 -9.52 -5.49
N THR A 100 -7.59 -8.77 -6.57
CA THR A 100 -6.56 -8.50 -7.56
C THR A 100 -6.29 -7.00 -7.56
N PRO A 101 -5.06 -6.54 -7.31
CA PRO A 101 -4.72 -5.13 -7.45
C PRO A 101 -5.11 -4.66 -8.85
N ALA A 102 -5.81 -3.53 -8.94
CA ALA A 102 -6.03 -2.90 -10.24
C ALA A 102 -4.67 -2.48 -10.80
N SER A 103 -4.42 -2.85 -12.07
CA SER A 103 -3.26 -2.46 -12.87
C SER A 103 -3.21 -0.95 -13.12
#